data_AF-A0A7J8TVH7-F1
#
_entry.id   AF-A0A7J8TVH7-F1
#
_cell.length_a   1.000
_cell.length_b   1.000
_cell.length_c   1.000
_cell.angle_alpha   90.00
_cell.angle_beta   90.00
_cell.angle_gamma   90.00
#
_symmetry.space_group_name_H-M   'P 1'
#
loop_
_entity.id
_entity.type
_entity.pdbx_description
1 polymer ?
#
loop_
_entity_poly.entity_id
_entity_poly.type
_entity_poly.pdbx_seq_one_letter_code
_entity_poly.pdbx_strand_id
1 'polypeptide(L)'
;LHFYPIWEAVSVDEWLYNGDPYELIILHFLLGVACYMGREWELIFRLALVAATTVVFLIYPIGQGSFSDGVPLRISGTFNFMVVF
;
A
#
# COMPACT_ATOMS: atom_id res chain seq x y z
N LEU A 1 -8.38 23.94 -23.13
CA LEU A 1 -8.65 22.96 -22.06
C LEU A 1 -9.39 23.71 -20.96
N HIS A 2 -10.70 23.88 -21.15
CA HIS A 2 -11.55 24.51 -20.15
C HIS A 2 -11.99 23.43 -19.17
N PHE A 3 -12.05 23.73 -17.88
CA PHE A 3 -12.59 22.82 -16.88
C PHE A 3 -14.11 23.00 -16.85
N TYR A 4 -14.90 21.97 -17.15
CA TYR A 4 -16.34 22.10 -17.32
C TYR A 4 -17.13 21.15 -16.40
N PRO A 5 -17.19 21.45 -15.09
CA PRO A 5 -17.97 20.68 -14.14
C PRO A 5 -19.46 20.93 -14.31
N ILE A 6 -20.30 20.03 -13.78
CA ILE A 6 -21.77 20.06 -13.98
C ILE A 6 -22.44 21.38 -13.57
N TRP A 7 -21.86 22.14 -12.64
CA TRP A 7 -22.42 23.42 -12.18
C TRP A 7 -22.06 24.62 -13.08
N GLU A 8 -21.19 24.44 -14.08
CA GLU A 8 -20.95 25.44 -15.13
C GLU A 8 -21.93 25.31 -16.30
N ALA A 9 -22.68 24.19 -16.36
CA ALA A 9 -23.70 23.96 -17.37
C ALA A 9 -25.01 24.69 -17.01
N VAL A 10 -25.71 25.17 -18.03
CA VAL A 10 -27.04 25.80 -17.92
C VAL A 10 -28.09 24.77 -17.52
N SER A 11 -27.90 23.50 -17.91
CA SER A 11 -28.75 22.37 -17.54
C SER A 11 -28.00 21.04 -17.64
N VAL A 12 -28.55 19.98 -17.03
CA VAL A 12 -28.00 18.63 -17.14
C VAL A 12 -28.03 18.13 -18.60
N ASP A 13 -29.07 18.46 -19.36
CA ASP A 13 -29.18 18.05 -20.76
C ASP A 13 -28.07 18.65 -21.63
N GLU A 14 -27.69 19.91 -21.37
CA GLU A 14 -26.56 20.57 -22.04
C GLU A 14 -25.23 19.89 -21.69
N TRP A 15 -24.99 19.63 -20.40
CA TRP A 15 -23.80 18.93 -19.92
C TRP A 15 -23.65 17.53 -20.55
N LEU A 16 -24.76 16.80 -20.66
CA LEU A 16 -24.79 15.49 -21.34
C LEU A 16 -24.55 15.62 -22.84
N TYR A 17 -25.13 16.63 -23.49
CA TYR A 17 -24.96 16.87 -24.92
C TYR A 17 -23.51 17.20 -25.29
N ASN A 18 -22.83 17.99 -24.45
CA ASN A 18 -21.44 18.39 -24.64
C ASN A 18 -20.43 17.25 -24.36
N GLY A 19 -20.88 16.15 -23.74
CA GLY A 19 -20.02 15.00 -23.44
C GLY A 19 -19.14 15.18 -22.19
N ASP A 20 -19.44 16.16 -21.36
CA ASP A 20 -18.70 16.50 -20.14
C ASP A 20 -18.67 15.41 -19.03
N PRO A 21 -19.58 14.39 -18.98
CA PRO A 21 -19.35 13.23 -18.14
C PRO A 21 -17.99 12.56 -18.36
N TYR A 22 -17.44 12.64 -19.57
CA TYR A 22 -16.13 12.10 -19.88
C TYR A 22 -15.00 12.76 -19.10
N GLU A 23 -15.00 14.11 -19.02
CA GLU A 23 -14.03 14.87 -18.23
C GLU A 23 -14.12 14.48 -16.75
N LEU A 24 -15.34 14.41 -16.21
CA LEU A 24 -15.58 13.98 -14.83
C LEU A 24 -15.00 12.59 -14.57
N ILE A 25 -15.31 11.61 -15.42
CA ILE A 25 -14.88 10.22 -15.26
C ILE A 25 -13.35 10.14 -15.27
N ILE A 26 -12.68 10.77 -16.24
CA ILE A 26 -11.22 10.68 -16.35
C ILE A 26 -10.53 11.31 -15.16
N LEU A 27 -10.95 12.50 -14.74
CA LEU A 27 -10.32 13.18 -13.61
C LEU A 27 -10.45 12.36 -12.31
N HIS A 28 -11.66 11.82 -12.03
CA HIS A 28 -11.87 10.98 -10.85
C HIS A 28 -11.16 9.64 -10.96
N PHE A 29 -11.13 9.04 -12.15
CA PHE A 29 -10.42 7.78 -12.38
C PHE A 29 -8.92 7.94 -12.15
N LEU A 30 -8.29 8.99 -12.69
CA LEU A 30 -6.86 9.25 -12.50
C LEU A 30 -6.51 9.49 -11.03
N LEU A 31 -7.35 10.24 -10.30
CA LEU A 31 -7.21 10.40 -8.85
C LEU A 31 -7.33 9.05 -8.13
N GLY A 32 -8.32 8.24 -8.51
CA GLY A 32 -8.52 6.89 -7.99
C GLY A 32 -7.32 5.97 -8.22
N VAL A 33 -6.73 5.99 -9.42
CA VAL A 33 -5.52 5.22 -9.75
C VAL A 33 -4.33 5.69 -8.90
N ALA A 34 -4.13 6.99 -8.74
CA ALA A 34 -3.07 7.53 -7.90
C ALA A 34 -3.21 7.09 -6.44
N CYS A 35 -4.42 7.20 -5.88
CA CYS A 35 -4.71 6.72 -4.52
C CYS A 35 -4.55 5.21 -4.39
N TYR A 36 -4.95 4.44 -5.41
CA TYR A 36 -4.84 2.98 -5.42
C TYR A 36 -3.37 2.52 -5.39
N MET A 37 -2.50 3.14 -6.19
CA MET A 37 -1.05 2.88 -6.13
C MET A 37 -0.47 3.14 -4.74
N GLY A 38 -0.86 4.24 -4.10
CA GLY A 38 -0.44 4.55 -2.73
C GLY A 38 -0.93 3.53 -1.71
N ARG A 39 -2.18 3.07 -1.85
CA ARG A 39 -2.76 2.02 -1.00
C ARG A 39 -2.04 0.68 -1.14
N GLU A 40 -1.71 0.27 -2.37
CA GLU A 40 -0.97 -0.99 -2.60
C GLU A 40 0.42 -0.93 -1.95
N TRP A 41 1.11 0.20 -2.09
CA TRP A 41 2.38 0.44 -1.41
C TRP A 41 2.23 0.29 0.11
N GLU A 42 1.26 0.96 0.72
CA GLU A 42 1.03 0.89 2.17
C GLU A 42 0.74 -0.54 2.63
N LEU A 43 -0.06 -1.29 1.86
CA LEU A 43 -0.36 -2.69 2.15
C LEU A 43 0.92 -3.55 2.12
N ILE A 44 1.78 -3.36 1.11
CA ILE A 44 3.05 -4.08 0.99
C ILE A 44 3.93 -3.79 2.21
N PHE A 45 4.04 -2.53 2.64
CA PHE A 45 4.81 -2.15 3.83
C PHE A 45 4.29 -2.84 5.09
N ARG A 46 2.96 -2.89 5.27
CA ARG A 46 2.33 -3.57 6.42
C ARG A 46 2.57 -5.09 6.39
N LEU A 47 2.43 -5.71 5.23
CA LEU A 47 2.67 -7.15 5.06
C LEU A 47 4.14 -7.51 5.20
N ALA A 48 5.06 -6.65 4.76
CA ALA A 48 6.50 -6.86 4.90
C ALA A 48 6.91 -6.97 6.37
N LEU A 49 6.31 -6.17 7.27
CA LEU A 49 6.56 -6.29 8.70
C LEU A 49 6.11 -7.66 9.24
N VAL A 50 4.91 -8.11 8.85
CA VAL A 50 4.38 -9.43 9.25
C VAL A 50 5.29 -10.55 8.73
N ALA A 51 5.69 -10.47 7.46
CA ALA A 51 6.60 -11.43 6.84
C ALA A 51 7.95 -11.46 7.57
N ALA A 52 8.55 -10.29 7.85
CA ALA A 52 9.82 -10.19 8.57
C ALA A 52 9.73 -10.81 9.98
N THR A 53 8.67 -10.50 10.73
CA THR A 53 8.47 -11.13 12.06
C THR A 53 8.28 -12.64 11.97
N THR A 54 7.58 -13.13 10.95
CA THR A 54 7.35 -14.57 10.74
C THR A 54 8.66 -15.28 10.40
N VAL A 55 9.49 -14.69 9.55
CA VAL A 55 10.79 -15.27 9.17
C VAL A 55 11.70 -15.40 10.39
N VAL A 56 11.82 -14.32 11.16
CA VAL A 56 12.81 -14.21 12.25
C VAL A 56 12.41 -15.02 13.48
N PHE A 57 11.13 -15.05 13.85
CA PHE A 57 10.67 -15.75 15.07
C PHE A 57 10.21 -17.19 14.84
N LEU A 58 9.93 -17.59 13.59
CA LEU A 58 9.38 -18.93 13.31
C LEU A 58 10.21 -19.70 12.29
N ILE A 59 10.35 -19.19 11.07
CA ILE A 59 10.97 -19.97 9.98
C ILE A 59 12.44 -20.25 10.27
N TYR A 60 13.20 -19.25 10.70
CA TYR A 60 14.62 -19.41 11.03
C TYR A 60 14.87 -20.46 12.13
N PRO A 61 14.26 -20.36 13.34
CA PRO A 61 14.47 -21.38 14.36
C PRO A 61 14.00 -22.79 13.97
N ILE A 62 12.95 -22.92 13.16
CA ILE A 62 12.56 -24.23 12.60
C ILE A 62 13.67 -24.77 11.69
N GLY A 63 14.24 -23.93 10.83
CA GLY A 63 15.35 -24.31 9.95
C GLY A 63 16.63 -24.72 10.70
N GLN A 64 16.89 -24.12 11.86
CA GLN A 64 18.01 -24.51 12.74
C GLN A 64 17.70 -25.73 13.62
N GLY A 65 16.43 -26.15 13.70
CA GLY A 65 16.00 -27.27 14.55
C GLY A 65 15.84 -26.91 16.03
N SER A 66 15.95 -25.61 16.39
CA SER A 66 15.78 -25.15 17.76
C SER A 66 15.27 -23.70 17.84
N PHE A 67 14.31 -23.45 18.74
CA PHE A 67 13.88 -22.09 19.09
C PHE A 67 14.91 -21.31 19.92
N SER A 68 15.93 -21.97 20.47
CA SER A 68 17.05 -21.27 21.15
C SER A 68 17.83 -20.37 20.21
N ASP A 69 17.80 -20.67 18.92
CA ASP A 69 18.61 -19.99 17.91
C ASP A 69 17.86 -18.81 17.29
N GLY A 70 16.56 -18.64 17.58
CA GLY A 70 15.76 -17.50 17.13
C GLY A 70 16.14 -16.18 17.80
N VAL A 71 15.64 -15.06 17.26
CA VAL A 71 15.92 -13.72 17.83
C VAL A 71 15.46 -13.60 19.28
N PRO A 72 16.33 -13.19 20.22
CA PRO A 72 15.95 -12.87 21.58
C PRO A 72 15.15 -11.55 21.66
N LEU A 73 14.15 -11.49 22.56
CA LEU A 73 13.34 -10.29 22.84
C LEU A 73 14.06 -9.26 23.73
N ARG A 74 15.34 -9.01 23.45
CA ARG A 74 16.19 -8.04 24.17
C ARG A 74 17.09 -7.34 23.15
N ILE A 75 17.31 -6.04 23.32
CA ILE A 75 18.09 -5.21 22.39
C ILE A 75 19.48 -5.80 22.11
N SER A 76 20.25 -6.15 23.15
CA SER A 76 21.57 -6.77 22.99
C SER A 76 21.52 -8.16 22.35
N GLY A 77 20.43 -8.91 22.56
CA GLY A 77 20.20 -10.22 21.96
C GLY A 77 19.87 -10.13 20.48
N THR A 78 19.12 -9.11 20.05
CA THR A 78 18.89 -8.84 18.62
C THR A 78 20.20 -8.49 17.91
N PHE A 79 21.06 -7.67 18.51
CA PHE A 79 22.39 -7.40 17.93
C PHE A 79 23.27 -8.65 17.89
N ASN A 80 23.23 -9.47 18.94
CA ASN A 80 23.97 -10.74 18.95
C ASN A 80 23.50 -11.67 17.81
N PHE A 81 22.19 -11.81 17.62
CA PHE A 81 21.61 -12.56 16.51
C PHE A 81 22.11 -12.06 15.15
N MET A 82 22.16 -10.74 14.94
CA MET A 82 22.65 -10.15 13.67
C MET A 82 24.14 -10.42 13.38
N VAL A 83 24.95 -10.68 14.41
CA VAL A 83 26.39 -10.98 14.25
C VAL A 83 26.64 -12.48 14.02
N VAL A 84 25.78 -13.34 14.59
CA VAL A 84 25.91 -14.80 14.49
C VAL A 84 25.24 -15.36 13.22
N PHE A 85 24.24 -14.66 12.68
CA PHE A 85 23.57 -15.00 11.43
C PHE A 85 24.54 -15.02 10.24
#